data_AF-A0A0C5XYI4-F1
#
_entry.id   AF-A0A0C5XYI4-F1
#
_cell.length_a   1.000
_cell.length_b   1.000
_cell.length_c   1.000
_cell.angle_alpha   90.00
_cell.angle_beta   90.00
_cell.angle_gamma   90.00
#
_symmetry.space_group_name_H-M   'P 1'
#
loop_
_entity.id
_entity.type
_entity.pdbx_description
1 polymer ?
#
loop_
_entity_poly.entity_id
_entity_poly.type
_entity_poly.pdbx_seq_one_letter_code
_entity_poly.pdbx_strand_id
1 'polypeptide(L)' 'MKGLTEVIGHADRAEPLRDYCTGLMMPVTRKSVEPLAAVTARARVSAKHQSLLHFVGQAPWFLGRGSPGLMSSACR' A
#
# COMPACT_ATOMS: atom_id res chain seq x y z
N MET A 1 -2.00 6.03 13.51
CA MET A 1 -0.99 6.11 12.42
C MET A 1 0.42 6.44 12.92
N LYS A 2 0.62 7.32 13.92
CA LYS A 2 1.96 7.76 14.39
C LYS A 2 2.99 6.64 14.60
N GLY A 3 2.66 5.61 15.40
CA GLY A 3 3.61 4.52 15.68
C GLY A 3 3.96 3.63 14.48
N LEU A 4 3.07 3.49 13.49
CA LEU A 4 3.37 2.69 12.30
C LEU A 4 4.29 3.46 11.35
N THR A 5 4.09 4.79 11.22
CA THR A 5 4.95 5.67 10.42
C THR A 5 6.40 5.68 10.92
N GLU A 6 6.62 5.63 12.23
CA GLU A 6 7.96 5.53 12.85
C GLU A 6 8.67 4.21 12.47
N VAL A 7 7.92 3.10 12.40
CA VAL A 7 8.48 1.77 12.07
C VAL A 7 8.85 1.63 10.59
N ILE A 8 8.14 2.30 9.66
CA ILE A 8 8.50 2.29 8.22
C ILE A 8 9.66 3.24 7.88
N GLY A 9 10.12 4.05 8.84
CA GLY A 9 11.38 4.79 8.79
C GLY A 9 11.40 6.05 7.93
N HIS A 10 10.32 6.43 7.25
CA HIS A 10 10.28 7.67 6.47
C HIS A 10 8.92 8.38 6.48
N ALA A 11 8.97 9.71 6.63
CA ALA A 11 7.79 10.58 6.72
C ALA A 11 7.00 10.67 5.40
N ASP A 12 7.66 10.54 4.24
CA ASP A 12 7.02 10.52 2.92
C ASP A 12 6.14 9.27 2.71
N ARG A 13 6.39 8.19 3.45
CA ARG A 13 5.61 6.95 3.42
C ARG A 13 4.35 6.99 4.28
N ALA A 14 4.12 8.07 5.04
CA ALA A 14 2.97 8.19 5.93
C ALA A 14 1.64 8.27 5.17
N GLU A 15 1.57 9.07 4.11
CA GLU A 15 0.36 9.22 3.30
C GLU A 15 0.04 7.96 2.48
N PRO A 16 0.99 7.34 1.75
CA PRO A 16 0.78 6.07 1.06
C PRO A 16 0.33 4.95 2.00
N LEU A 17 0.93 4.84 3.19
CA LEU A 17 0.52 3.85 4.20
C LEU A 17 -0.93 4.07 4.63
N ARG A 18 -1.29 5.31 4.96
CA ARG A 18 -2.64 5.63 5.43
C ARG A 18 -3.68 5.25 4.39
N ASP A 19 -3.41 5.56 3.13
CA ASP A 19 -4.36 5.32 2.05
C ASP A 19 -4.40 3.85 1.64
N TYR A 20 -3.28 3.13 1.74
CA TYR A 20 -3.27 1.68 1.61
C TYR A 20 -4.14 1.01 2.68
N CYS A 21 -3.96 1.37 3.97
CA CYS A 21 -4.80 0.84 5.06
C CYS A 21 -6.27 1.23 4.89
N THR A 22 -6.55 2.46 4.48
CA THR A 22 -7.92 2.94 4.21
C THR A 22 -8.56 2.11 3.10
N GLY A 23 -7.85 1.90 1.99
CA GLY A 23 -8.31 1.07 0.90
C GLY A 23 -8.60 -0.37 1.32
N LEU A 24 -7.76 -0.98 2.17
CA LEU A 24 -7.98 -2.34 2.68
C LEU A 24 -9.23 -2.49 3.55
N MET A 25 -9.67 -1.41 4.20
CA MET A 25 -10.89 -1.37 5.02
C MET A 25 -12.15 -1.08 4.20
N MET A 26 -12.00 -0.65 2.94
CA MET A 26 -13.13 -0.43 2.05
C MET A 26 -13.70 -1.76 1.52
N PRO A 27 -14.99 -1.80 1.17
CA PRO A 27 -15.63 -3.00 0.61
C PRO A 27 -15.22 -3.20 -0.86
N VAL A 28 -13.96 -3.54 -1.10
CA VAL A 28 -13.40 -3.77 -2.43
C VAL A 28 -13.21 -5.26 -2.67
N THR A 29 -13.73 -5.77 -3.78
CA THR A 29 -13.72 -7.21 -4.13
C THR A 29 -12.31 -7.75 -4.41
N ARG A 30 -11.38 -6.86 -4.77
CA ARG A 30 -9.97 -7.15 -5.06
C ARG A 30 -9.11 -6.21 -4.24
N LYS A 31 -8.21 -6.76 -3.42
CA LYS A 31 -7.28 -6.01 -2.56
C LYS A 31 -5.93 -5.76 -3.24
N SER A 32 -5.95 -5.40 -4.54
CA SER A 32 -4.77 -4.98 -5.29
C SER A 32 -4.69 -3.45 -5.38
N VAL A 33 -3.52 -2.92 -5.73
CA VAL A 33 -3.23 -1.48 -5.67
C VAL A 33 -4.11 -0.64 -6.62
N GLU A 34 -4.48 -1.15 -7.79
CA GLU A 34 -5.38 -0.45 -8.73
C GLU A 34 -6.79 -0.21 -8.14
N PRO A 35 -7.55 -1.22 -7.69
CA PRO A 35 -8.82 -1.02 -6.99
C PRO A 35 -8.71 -0.09 -5.78
N LEU A 36 -7.63 -0.20 -5.00
CA LEU A 36 -7.44 0.67 -3.83
C LEU A 36 -7.23 2.14 -4.22
N ALA A 37 -6.45 2.42 -5.28
CA ALA A 37 -6.28 3.77 -5.81
C ALA A 37 -7.59 4.33 -6.36
N ALA A 38 -8.37 3.49 -7.04
CA ALA A 38 -9.67 3.87 -7.60
C ALA A 38 -10.66 4.30 -6.51
N VAL A 39 -10.68 3.62 -5.37
CA VAL A 39 -11.63 3.94 -4.29
C VAL A 39 -11.14 5.06 -3.35
N THR A 40 -9.83 5.19 -3.15
CA THR A 40 -9.26 6.19 -2.21
C THR A 40 -9.01 7.55 -2.86
N ALA A 41 -8.82 7.62 -4.18
CA ALA A 41 -8.52 8.88 -4.86
C ALA A 41 -9.07 8.94 -6.31
N ARG A 42 -10.40 8.88 -6.44
CA ARG A 42 -11.13 8.86 -7.73
C ARG A 42 -10.74 9.95 -8.73
N ALA A 43 -10.41 11.16 -8.27
CA ALA A 43 -10.01 12.27 -9.15
C ALA A 43 -8.54 12.19 -9.62
N ARG A 44 -7.74 11.30 -9.04
CA ARG A 44 -6.28 11.19 -9.29
C ARG A 44 -5.79 9.74 -9.24
N VAL A 45 -6.58 8.81 -9.78
CA VAL A 45 -6.35 7.37 -9.69
C VAL A 45 -4.95 6.98 -10.17
N SER A 46 -4.49 7.52 -11.31
CA SER A 46 -3.16 7.22 -11.85
C SER A 46 -2.02 7.62 -10.90
N ALA A 47 -2.03 8.86 -10.42
CA ALA A 47 -1.04 9.34 -9.46
C ALA A 47 -1.08 8.52 -8.15
N LYS A 48 -2.27 8.16 -7.69
CA LYS A 48 -2.42 7.37 -6.47
C LYS A 48 -1.96 5.92 -6.63
N HIS A 49 -2.27 5.32 -7.78
CA HIS A 49 -1.82 4.00 -8.15
C HIS A 49 -0.30 3.92 -8.16
N GLN A 50 0.39 4.89 -8.79
CA GLN A 50 1.85 4.93 -8.80
C GLN A 50 2.46 5.11 -7.40
N SER A 51 1.89 6.00 -6.58
CA SER A 51 2.32 6.18 -5.19
C SER A 51 2.23 4.89 -4.38
N LEU A 52 1.12 4.15 -4.51
CA LEU A 52 0.91 2.88 -3.82
C LEU A 52 1.78 1.75 -4.38
N LEU A 53 1.99 1.69 -5.71
CA LEU A 53 2.90 0.74 -6.34
C LEU A 53 4.34 0.93 -5.87
N HIS A 54 4.82 2.17 -5.82
CA HIS A 54 6.14 2.47 -5.30
C HIS A 54 6.26 2.12 -3.82
N PHE A 55 5.23 2.40 -3.01
CA PHE A 55 5.20 2.04 -1.59
C PHE A 55 5.27 0.52 -1.38
N VAL A 56 4.41 -0.26 -2.07
CA VAL A 56 4.36 -1.72 -1.95
C VAL A 56 5.57 -2.40 -2.61
N GLY A 57 6.16 -1.78 -3.64
CA GLY A 57 7.34 -2.29 -4.32
C GLY A 57 8.65 -2.08 -3.57
N GLN A 58 8.73 -1.06 -2.71
CA GLN A 58 9.95 -0.70 -1.96
C GLN A 58 10.00 -1.26 -0.53
N ALA A 59 8.92 -1.88 -0.05
CA ALA A 59 8.85 -2.41 1.30
C ALA A 59 9.36 -3.87 1.39
N PRO A 60 10.20 -4.21 2.38
CA PRO A 60 10.66 -5.57 2.62
C PRO A 60 9.53 -6.39 3.29
N TRP A 61 8.70 -7.04 2.49
CA TRP A 61 7.62 -7.89 3.01
C TRP A 61 8.12 -9.27 3.39
N PHE A 62 8.04 -9.62 4.68
CA PHE A 62 8.29 -10.98 5.15
C PHE A 62 6.97 -11.75 5.20
N LEU A 63 6.87 -12.84 4.45
CA LEU A 63 5.87 -13.85 4.74
C LEU A 63 6.47 -14.75 5.82
N GLY A 64 5.72 -15.00 6.90
CA GLY A 64 6.17 -15.90 7.96
C GLY A 64 6.81 -17.15 7.36
N ARG A 65 8.10 -17.37 7.69
CA ARG A 65 9.12 -18.17 6.97
C ARG A 65 9.98 -17.39 5.97
N GLY A 66 10.69 -16.36 6.42
CA GLY A 66 12.04 -15.99 5.92
C GLY A 66 12.24 -15.64 4.44
N SER A 67 11.21 -15.63 3.59
CA SER A 67 11.33 -15.37 2.15
C SER A 67 10.74 -14.01 1.79
N PRO A 68 11.55 -13.04 1.34
CA PRO A 68 11.06 -11.78 0.82
C PRO A 68 10.50 -12.02 -0.58
N GLY A 69 9.18 -11.86 -0.79
CA GLY A 69 8.68 -11.97 -2.17
C GLY A 69 7.18 -11.86 -2.43
N LEU A 70 6.31 -12.66 -1.78
CA LEU A 70 4.98 -12.84 -2.38
C LEU A 70 3.97 -11.71 -2.14
N MET A 71 4.08 -10.94 -1.06
CA MET A 71 3.11 -9.86 -0.80
C MET A 71 3.19 -8.75 -1.86
N SER A 72 4.40 -8.46 -2.37
CA SER A 72 4.57 -7.46 -3.44
C SER A 72 4.00 -7.90 -4.79
N SER A 73 3.88 -9.19 -5.05
CA SER A 73 3.25 -9.73 -6.26
C SER A 73 1.73 -9.77 -6.12
N ALA A 74 1.23 -10.20 -4.96
CA ALA A 74 -0.20 -10.32 -4.69
C ALA A 74 -0.92 -8.97 -4.49
N CYS A 75 -0.19 -7.93 -4.07
CA CYS A 75 -0.74 -6.59 -3.85
C CYS A 75 -0.59 -5.66 -5.07
N ARG A 76 0.24 -6.00 -6.05
CA ARG A 76 0.34 -5.22 -7.30
C ARG A 76 -0.94 -5.34 -8.13
#